data_AF-A0A7C5X0C6-F1
#
_entry.id   AF-A0A7C5X0C6-F1
#
_cell.length_a   1.000
_cell.length_b   1.000
_cell.length_c   1.000
_cell.angle_alpha   90.00
_cell.angle_beta   90.00
_cell.angle_gamma   90.00
#
_symmetry.space_group_name_H-M   'P 1'
#
loop_
_entity.id
_entity.type
_entity.pdbx_description
1 polymer ?
#
loop_
_entity_poly.entity_id
_entity_poly.type
_entity_poly.pdbx_seq_one_letter_code
_entity_poly.pdbx_strand_id
1 'polypeptide(L)'
;FAHRQTDELIKMWAEVDRRWMAVTTPIQVGHPLEYYEDHYRKAVALEWDLRIVNPRLQEGSHTRKNIKLFAYEMAQKFGKAAEHTMAKNLLQVDRTQLYIGQPMLYYAAEFNGLFSAQVVPNDEQVSTELGKKIFAYADFVLQSKIAKPIMKLSVEVMTEAFVRTQRTLAKEQPELWHKIYDISTIGHEYGHILWIDNDTETAMNATGQFKNIEEFKATTGGLMAFFRHEEEALKHHIVDDLVSRAVGLMAWREVGEVLPYYCEGLIHLEILFGSGIIAYDRQITIDYSKYDAMKDAYIAAYEALARHYLDKADANDYLSRYAKKENGIFLPVTAEVRAFVEHYYARYQEIGQQTVTLS
;
A
#
# COMPACT_ATOMS: atom_id res chain seq x y z
N PHE A 1 -4.60 30.61 11.87
CA PHE A 1 -6.00 30.98 11.52
C PHE A 1 -6.31 32.47 11.69
N ALA A 2 -5.41 33.38 11.27
CA ALA A 2 -5.61 34.83 11.44
C ALA A 2 -5.88 35.58 10.11
N HIS A 3 -5.81 34.88 8.97
CA HIS A 3 -6.06 35.43 7.66
C HIS A 3 -7.57 35.64 7.46
N ARG A 4 -7.97 36.84 7.04
CA ARG A 4 -9.38 37.28 7.05
C ARG A 4 -10.05 37.26 5.66
N GLN A 5 -9.29 37.12 4.58
CA GLN A 5 -9.82 37.06 3.21
C GLN A 5 -9.91 35.61 2.77
N THR A 6 -11.13 35.09 2.66
CA THR A 6 -11.36 33.66 2.48
C THR A 6 -10.90 33.15 1.10
N ASP A 7 -10.95 34.01 0.09
CA ASP A 7 -10.53 33.76 -1.28
C ASP A 7 -9.01 33.59 -1.45
N GLU A 8 -8.21 34.12 -0.52
CA GLU A 8 -6.75 33.95 -0.53
C GLU A 8 -6.29 32.68 0.22
N LEU A 9 -7.17 32.03 1.01
CA LEU A 9 -6.77 30.95 1.93
C LEU A 9 -6.09 29.77 1.24
N ILE A 10 -6.61 29.30 0.09
CA ILE A 10 -6.03 28.16 -0.64
C ILE A 10 -4.59 28.49 -1.07
N LYS A 11 -4.39 29.68 -1.65
CA LYS A 11 -3.06 30.14 -2.07
C LYS A 11 -2.11 30.26 -0.88
N MET A 12 -2.59 30.75 0.26
CA MET A 12 -1.79 30.88 1.48
C MET A 12 -1.39 29.52 2.05
N TRP A 13 -2.28 28.53 2.04
CA TRP A 13 -1.94 27.16 2.43
C TRP A 13 -0.94 26.51 1.47
N ALA A 14 -1.09 26.71 0.16
CA ALA A 14 -0.09 26.25 -0.81
C ALA A 14 1.31 26.87 -0.54
N GLU A 15 1.40 28.11 -0.05
CA GLU A 15 2.70 28.68 0.39
C GLU A 15 3.22 28.03 1.68
N VAL A 16 2.35 27.68 2.63
CA VAL A 16 2.73 26.89 3.81
C VAL A 16 3.31 25.54 3.38
N ASP A 17 2.66 24.84 2.46
CA ASP A 17 3.11 23.54 1.95
C ASP A 17 4.45 23.68 1.23
N ARG A 18 4.65 24.74 0.41
CA ARG A 18 5.96 25.01 -0.22
C ARG A 18 7.07 25.23 0.81
N ARG A 19 6.80 26.00 1.87
CA ARG A 19 7.75 26.25 2.96
C ARG A 19 8.05 24.98 3.75
N TRP A 20 7.02 24.18 4.00
CA TRP A 20 7.15 22.91 4.68
C TRP A 20 7.93 21.89 3.85
N MET A 21 7.69 21.82 2.53
CA MET A 21 8.44 20.99 1.58
C MET A 21 9.93 21.34 1.54
N ALA A 22 10.28 22.61 1.77
CA ALA A 22 11.67 23.07 1.85
C ALA A 22 12.40 22.62 3.13
N VAL A 23 11.70 22.11 4.15
CA VAL A 23 12.34 21.54 5.35
C VAL A 23 12.86 20.14 5.01
N THR A 24 14.18 20.02 4.82
CA THR A 24 14.83 18.75 4.44
C THR A 24 15.72 18.16 5.55
N THR A 25 15.60 18.67 6.77
CA THR A 25 16.43 18.24 7.91
C THR A 25 15.99 16.87 8.46
N PRO A 26 16.84 16.12 9.19
CA PRO A 26 16.45 14.86 9.83
C PRO A 26 15.33 14.99 10.87
N ILE A 27 15.16 16.19 11.44
CA ILE A 27 13.99 16.55 12.25
C ILE A 27 12.96 17.15 11.32
N GLN A 28 11.75 16.59 11.32
CA GLN A 28 10.64 16.99 10.46
C GLN A 28 9.44 17.38 11.33
N VAL A 29 8.63 18.32 10.85
CA VAL A 29 7.37 18.68 11.49
C VAL A 29 6.25 17.98 10.73
N GLY A 30 5.26 17.45 11.44
CA GLY A 30 4.04 16.92 10.83
C GLY A 30 3.36 17.91 9.89
N HIS A 31 2.66 17.40 8.88
CA HIS A 31 1.87 18.29 8.03
C HIS A 31 0.56 18.64 8.76
N PRO A 32 0.20 19.92 8.94
CA PRO A 32 -0.80 20.30 9.92
C PRO A 32 -2.26 20.03 9.53
N LEU A 33 -2.58 19.62 8.29
CA LEU A 33 -3.96 19.58 7.75
C LEU A 33 -4.19 18.48 6.69
N GLU A 34 -4.07 17.20 7.04
CA GLU A 34 -4.07 16.15 6.00
C GLU A 34 -4.99 14.94 6.24
N TYR A 35 -5.44 14.69 7.47
CA TYR A 35 -6.35 13.58 7.70
C TYR A 35 -7.76 13.94 7.26
N TYR A 36 -8.30 13.25 6.24
CA TYR A 36 -9.69 13.45 5.86
C TYR A 36 -10.61 12.75 6.86
N GLU A 37 -11.23 13.51 7.77
CA GLU A 37 -12.19 12.96 8.75
C GLU A 37 -13.57 12.72 8.15
N ASP A 38 -13.90 13.38 7.03
CA ASP A 38 -15.26 13.39 6.49
C ASP A 38 -15.29 13.08 4.98
N HIS A 39 -15.83 11.91 4.64
CA HIS A 39 -16.04 11.42 3.27
C HIS A 39 -16.96 12.33 2.44
N TYR A 40 -17.83 13.12 3.09
CA TYR A 40 -18.80 14.00 2.43
C TYR A 40 -18.35 15.46 2.38
N ARG A 41 -17.47 15.90 3.29
CA ARG A 41 -17.09 17.32 3.42
C ARG A 41 -15.64 17.65 3.12
N LYS A 42 -14.80 16.66 2.79
CA LYS A 42 -13.35 16.86 2.58
C LYS A 42 -12.72 17.67 3.73
N ALA A 43 -13.17 17.41 4.96
CA ALA A 43 -12.66 18.11 6.14
C ALA A 43 -11.27 17.58 6.48
N VAL A 44 -10.32 18.49 6.67
CA VAL A 44 -8.95 18.18 7.10
C VAL A 44 -8.87 18.18 8.63
N ALA A 45 -8.25 17.16 9.20
CA ALA A 45 -7.95 17.10 10.62
C ALA A 45 -6.63 17.77 10.92
N LEU A 46 -6.58 18.37 12.10
CA LEU A 46 -5.36 18.96 12.61
C LEU A 46 -4.44 17.88 13.16
N GLU A 47 -3.22 17.83 12.64
CA GLU A 47 -2.12 17.00 13.13
C GLU A 47 -1.01 17.91 13.66
N TRP A 48 -0.40 17.51 14.77
CA TRP A 48 0.70 18.25 15.38
C TRP A 48 1.72 17.28 15.95
N ASP A 49 2.76 17.05 15.17
CA ASP A 49 3.85 16.16 15.57
C ASP A 49 5.23 16.69 15.19
N LEU A 50 6.23 16.11 15.85
CA LEU A 50 7.63 16.25 15.51
C LEU A 50 8.19 14.86 15.24
N ARG A 51 8.86 14.67 14.10
CA ARG A 51 9.38 13.39 13.63
C ARG A 51 10.90 13.43 13.60
N ILE A 52 11.51 12.28 13.87
CA ILE A 52 12.95 12.08 13.76
C ILE A 52 13.25 10.91 12.83
N VAL A 53 14.15 11.14 11.89
CA VAL A 53 14.67 10.09 11.00
C VAL A 53 15.55 9.12 11.77
N ASN A 54 15.45 7.84 11.45
CA ASN A 54 16.41 6.81 11.82
C ASN A 54 17.49 6.71 10.71
N PRO A 55 18.72 7.22 10.93
CA PRO A 55 19.73 7.31 9.87
C PRO A 55 20.09 5.94 9.27
N ARG A 56 20.12 4.89 10.10
CA ARG A 56 20.45 3.53 9.65
C ARG A 56 19.43 2.99 8.66
N LEU A 57 18.14 3.18 8.94
CA LEU A 57 17.08 2.74 8.04
C LEU A 57 17.02 3.61 6.79
N GLN A 58 17.20 4.94 6.96
CA GLN A 58 17.20 5.89 5.86
C GLN A 58 18.29 5.60 4.82
N GLU A 59 19.52 5.32 5.26
CA GLU A 59 20.66 5.01 4.39
C GLU A 59 20.55 3.62 3.75
N GLY A 60 19.83 2.70 4.40
CA GLY A 60 19.65 1.32 3.93
C GLY A 60 18.55 1.12 2.88
N SER A 61 17.69 2.12 2.63
CA SER A 61 16.61 1.98 1.67
C SER A 61 17.11 2.05 0.22
N HIS A 62 16.72 1.07 -0.58
CA HIS A 62 17.03 1.01 -2.02
C HIS A 62 15.79 1.09 -2.90
N THR A 63 14.61 1.11 -2.29
CA THR A 63 13.30 1.08 -2.94
C THR A 63 13.14 2.13 -4.03
N ARG A 64 13.47 3.39 -3.76
CA ARG A 64 13.34 4.47 -4.77
C ARG A 64 14.10 4.14 -6.06
N LYS A 65 15.33 3.64 -5.94
CA LYS A 65 16.15 3.28 -7.11
C LYS A 65 15.57 2.08 -7.85
N ASN A 66 15.16 1.04 -7.12
CA ASN A 66 14.59 -0.17 -7.69
C ASN A 66 13.27 0.12 -8.42
N ILE A 67 12.40 0.95 -7.83
CA ILE A 67 11.16 1.44 -8.45
C ILE A 67 11.46 2.12 -9.79
N LYS A 68 12.39 3.08 -9.80
CA LYS A 68 12.74 3.80 -11.03
C LYS A 68 13.25 2.86 -12.12
N LEU A 69 14.10 1.89 -11.78
CA LEU A 69 14.70 1.01 -12.77
C LEU A 69 13.65 0.11 -13.44
N PHE A 70 12.83 -0.60 -12.65
CA PHE A 70 11.83 -1.50 -13.25
C PHE A 70 10.80 -0.71 -14.07
N ALA A 71 10.36 0.45 -13.57
CA ALA A 71 9.34 1.24 -14.22
C ALA A 71 9.84 1.82 -15.56
N TYR A 72 11.10 2.27 -15.60
CA TYR A 72 11.76 2.71 -16.82
C TYR A 72 11.86 1.58 -17.85
N GLU A 73 12.37 0.41 -17.46
CA GLU A 73 12.52 -0.73 -18.37
C GLU A 73 11.16 -1.23 -18.90
N MET A 74 10.12 -1.25 -18.06
CA MET A 74 8.78 -1.61 -18.48
C MET A 74 8.20 -0.60 -19.47
N ALA A 75 8.40 0.70 -19.23
CA ALA A 75 7.96 1.74 -20.16
C ALA A 75 8.64 1.61 -21.54
N GLN A 76 9.94 1.29 -21.58
CA GLN A 76 10.66 1.01 -22.83
C GLN A 76 10.04 -0.16 -23.62
N LYS A 77 9.62 -1.22 -22.93
CA LYS A 77 8.92 -2.36 -23.57
C LYS A 77 7.58 -1.97 -24.17
N PHE A 78 6.90 -0.96 -23.61
CA PHE A 78 5.58 -0.51 -24.06
C PHE A 78 5.67 0.55 -25.16
N GLY A 79 6.82 1.18 -25.32
CA GLY A 79 7.13 2.12 -26.40
C GLY A 79 6.95 3.59 -26.02
N LYS A 80 7.14 4.47 -27.01
CA LYS A 80 7.34 5.92 -26.79
C LYS A 80 6.25 6.63 -25.98
N ALA A 81 4.99 6.23 -26.13
CA ALA A 81 3.89 6.84 -25.38
C ALA A 81 4.03 6.54 -23.87
N ALA A 82 4.34 5.29 -23.52
CA ALA A 82 4.60 4.89 -22.15
C ALA A 82 5.85 5.57 -21.57
N GLU A 83 6.92 5.69 -22.36
CA GLU A 83 8.13 6.41 -21.97
C GLU A 83 7.84 7.87 -21.61
N HIS A 84 6.94 8.55 -22.35
CA HIS A 84 6.58 9.94 -22.07
C HIS A 84 5.87 10.09 -20.71
N THR A 85 4.85 9.27 -20.46
CA THR A 85 4.16 9.25 -19.16
C THR A 85 5.13 8.90 -18.04
N MET A 86 5.94 7.86 -18.24
CA MET A 86 6.89 7.41 -17.24
C MET A 86 7.98 8.44 -16.95
N ALA A 87 8.45 9.21 -17.94
CA ALA A 87 9.42 10.28 -17.71
C ALA A 87 8.91 11.32 -16.69
N LYS A 88 7.62 11.68 -16.77
CA LYS A 88 6.98 12.55 -15.76
C LYS A 88 6.90 11.86 -14.39
N ASN A 89 6.51 10.59 -14.35
CA ASN A 89 6.43 9.84 -13.09
C ASN A 89 7.80 9.70 -12.42
N LEU A 90 8.85 9.39 -13.17
CA LEU A 90 10.21 9.27 -12.65
C LEU A 90 10.73 10.61 -12.11
N LEU A 91 10.35 11.73 -12.73
CA LEU A 91 10.64 13.06 -12.19
C LEU A 91 9.91 13.31 -10.86
N GLN A 92 8.66 12.86 -10.74
CA GLN A 92 7.91 12.95 -9.47
C GLN A 92 8.51 12.05 -8.40
N VAL A 93 8.85 10.80 -8.73
CA VAL A 93 9.64 9.92 -7.84
C VAL A 93 10.93 10.61 -7.42
N ASP A 94 11.56 11.38 -8.32
CA ASP A 94 12.80 12.07 -8.00
C ASP A 94 12.64 13.24 -7.02
N ARG A 95 11.51 13.94 -7.12
CA ARG A 95 11.13 15.03 -6.22
C ARG A 95 10.62 14.52 -4.87
N THR A 96 10.07 13.31 -4.84
CA THR A 96 9.60 12.70 -3.61
C THR A 96 10.73 12.48 -2.61
N GLN A 97 10.54 13.03 -1.42
CA GLN A 97 11.45 12.92 -0.28
C GLN A 97 10.98 11.75 0.60
N LEU A 98 11.90 10.94 1.10
CA LEU A 98 11.60 9.81 1.98
C LEU A 98 12.22 10.06 3.35
N TYR A 99 11.43 9.88 4.40
CA TYR A 99 11.83 10.02 5.80
C TYR A 99 11.41 8.76 6.56
N ILE A 100 12.36 7.86 6.81
CA ILE A 100 12.14 6.64 7.60
C ILE A 100 12.48 6.93 9.04
N GLY A 101 11.51 6.83 9.95
CA GLY A 101 11.70 7.27 11.32
C GLY A 101 10.51 7.04 12.22
N GLN A 102 10.34 7.90 13.22
CA GLN A 102 9.23 7.82 14.17
C GLN A 102 8.82 9.21 14.67
N PRO A 103 7.56 9.40 15.08
CA PRO A 103 7.17 10.60 15.81
C PRO A 103 7.81 10.60 17.20
N MET A 104 8.37 11.73 17.59
CA MET A 104 8.88 12.02 18.94
C MET A 104 7.77 12.54 19.85
N LEU A 105 6.86 13.33 19.29
CA LEU A 105 5.74 14.01 19.95
C LEU A 105 4.60 13.97 18.94
N TYR A 106 3.35 13.73 19.37
CA TYR A 106 2.17 13.80 18.52
C TYR A 106 0.95 14.27 19.33
N TYR A 107 -0.04 14.87 18.66
CA TYR A 107 -1.24 15.43 19.30
C TYR A 107 -2.43 15.44 18.32
N ALA A 108 -3.63 15.72 18.84
CA ALA A 108 -4.87 15.84 18.07
C ALA A 108 -5.23 14.56 17.31
N ALA A 109 -5.40 14.59 15.98
CA ALA A 109 -5.92 13.46 15.22
C ALA A 109 -5.10 12.17 15.38
N GLU A 110 -3.80 12.29 15.65
CA GLU A 110 -2.89 11.16 15.89
C GLU A 110 -3.21 10.36 17.16
N PHE A 111 -4.04 10.87 18.09
CA PHE A 111 -4.55 10.08 19.21
C PHE A 111 -5.46 8.92 18.78
N ASN A 112 -6.02 8.99 17.57
CA ASN A 112 -6.80 7.90 17.01
C ASN A 112 -5.92 6.79 16.38
N GLY A 113 -4.59 6.94 16.44
CA GLY A 113 -3.61 6.00 15.93
C GLY A 113 -2.67 6.63 14.92
N LEU A 114 -1.48 6.04 14.76
CA LEU A 114 -0.49 6.44 13.76
C LEU A 114 -0.57 5.51 12.55
N PHE A 115 -0.33 6.07 11.36
CA PHE A 115 -0.29 5.33 10.11
C PHE A 115 0.97 4.43 10.01
N SER A 116 0.97 3.50 9.06
CA SER A 116 2.21 2.80 8.67
C SER A 116 3.16 3.75 7.96
N ALA A 117 2.64 4.48 6.99
CA ALA A 117 3.31 5.57 6.32
C ALA A 117 2.31 6.69 6.01
N GLN A 118 2.82 7.89 5.73
CA GLN A 118 2.03 9.04 5.34
C GLN A 118 2.68 9.73 4.13
N VAL A 119 1.88 10.08 3.12
CA VAL A 119 2.36 10.74 1.89
C VAL A 119 1.65 12.07 1.70
N VAL A 120 2.40 13.17 1.81
CA VAL A 120 1.87 14.54 1.91
C VAL A 120 2.81 15.54 1.21
N PRO A 121 2.35 16.73 0.76
CA PRO A 121 0.99 17.26 0.92
C PRO A 121 0.00 16.64 -0.07
N ASN A 122 -1.30 16.78 0.21
CA ASN A 122 -2.37 16.43 -0.74
C ASN A 122 -2.66 17.54 -1.77
N ASP A 123 -2.12 18.75 -1.59
CA ASP A 123 -2.24 19.83 -2.59
C ASP A 123 -1.58 19.40 -3.91
N GLU A 124 -2.39 19.20 -4.95
CA GLU A 124 -1.96 18.76 -6.27
C GLU A 124 -1.05 19.77 -6.98
N GLN A 125 -1.24 21.07 -6.73
CA GLN A 125 -0.40 22.11 -7.31
C GLN A 125 1.00 22.03 -6.70
N VAL A 126 1.10 22.03 -5.38
CA VAL A 126 2.39 21.99 -4.68
C VAL A 126 3.09 20.65 -4.90
N SER A 127 2.36 19.54 -4.86
CA SER A 127 2.95 18.22 -5.12
C SER A 127 3.42 18.06 -6.56
N THR A 128 2.76 18.67 -7.54
CA THR A 128 3.28 18.72 -8.93
C THR A 128 4.58 19.52 -9.02
N GLU A 129 4.66 20.66 -8.32
CA GLU A 129 5.82 21.55 -8.32
C GLU A 129 7.04 20.93 -7.60
N LEU A 130 6.83 20.34 -6.41
CA LEU A 130 7.89 19.99 -5.45
C LEU A 130 7.97 18.49 -5.09
N GLY A 131 7.06 17.66 -5.61
CA GLY A 131 6.90 16.27 -5.19
C GLY A 131 6.20 16.16 -3.83
N LYS A 132 6.29 14.99 -3.19
CA LYS A 132 5.71 14.72 -1.87
C LYS A 132 6.79 14.33 -0.85
N LYS A 133 6.45 14.28 0.43
CA LYS A 133 7.21 13.56 1.45
C LYS A 133 6.48 12.28 1.82
N ILE A 134 7.22 11.18 1.82
CA ILE A 134 6.82 9.90 2.41
C ILE A 134 7.44 9.85 3.80
N PHE A 135 6.61 9.75 4.83
CA PHE A 135 7.04 9.44 6.19
C PHE A 135 6.71 7.99 6.48
N ALA A 136 7.73 7.17 6.69
CA ALA A 136 7.57 5.74 6.91
C ALA A 136 7.96 5.38 8.35
N TYR A 137 7.04 4.77 9.09
CA TYR A 137 7.18 4.54 10.53
C TYR A 137 7.56 3.10 10.86
N ALA A 138 8.63 2.61 10.23
CA ALA A 138 9.00 1.20 10.25
C ALA A 138 9.15 0.63 11.67
N ASP A 139 9.89 1.31 12.55
CA ASP A 139 10.08 0.89 13.95
C ASP A 139 8.74 0.84 14.72
N PHE A 140 7.86 1.83 14.54
CA PHE A 140 6.55 1.87 15.18
C PHE A 140 5.65 0.73 14.70
N VAL A 141 5.64 0.44 13.39
CA VAL A 141 4.86 -0.66 12.81
C VAL A 141 5.39 -2.00 13.32
N LEU A 142 6.70 -2.17 13.42
CA LEU A 142 7.32 -3.36 13.99
C LEU A 142 6.90 -3.57 15.45
N GLN A 143 7.04 -2.54 16.29
CA GLN A 143 6.66 -2.62 17.71
C GLN A 143 5.17 -2.88 17.87
N SER A 144 4.32 -2.26 17.04
CA SER A 144 2.89 -2.54 17.00
C SER A 144 2.61 -3.99 16.59
N LYS A 145 3.32 -4.53 15.60
CA LYS A 145 3.20 -5.95 15.19
C LYS A 145 3.66 -6.90 16.30
N ILE A 146 4.64 -6.53 17.12
CA ILE A 146 5.11 -7.32 18.28
C ILE A 146 4.11 -7.25 19.44
N ALA A 147 3.56 -6.08 19.72
CA ALA A 147 2.65 -5.84 20.85
C ALA A 147 1.23 -6.38 20.61
N LYS A 148 0.76 -6.42 19.35
CA LYS A 148 -0.59 -6.90 19.01
C LYS A 148 -0.82 -8.33 19.54
N PRO A 149 -1.97 -8.62 20.16
CA PRO A 149 -2.29 -9.98 20.58
C PRO A 149 -2.44 -10.90 19.36
N ILE A 150 -2.27 -12.20 19.56
CA ILE A 150 -2.43 -13.18 18.49
C ILE A 150 -3.92 -13.40 18.30
N MET A 151 -4.42 -13.10 17.10
CA MET A 151 -5.83 -13.27 16.78
C MET A 151 -6.12 -14.75 16.52
N LYS A 152 -7.22 -15.26 17.10
CA LYS A 152 -7.67 -16.64 16.91
C LYS A 152 -7.91 -16.94 15.43
N LEU A 153 -8.51 -16.00 14.71
CA LEU A 153 -8.77 -16.11 13.27
C LEU A 153 -7.49 -16.31 12.46
N SER A 154 -6.41 -15.58 12.79
CA SER A 154 -5.12 -15.74 12.10
C SER A 154 -4.55 -17.13 12.29
N VAL A 155 -4.65 -17.70 13.49
CA VAL A 155 -4.18 -19.08 13.76
C VAL A 155 -5.07 -20.10 13.04
N GLU A 156 -6.38 -19.89 13.04
CA GLU A 156 -7.34 -20.79 12.39
C GLU A 156 -7.14 -20.84 10.87
N VAL A 157 -6.87 -19.69 10.24
CA VAL A 157 -6.74 -19.59 8.77
C VAL A 157 -5.32 -19.85 8.30
N MET A 158 -4.29 -19.31 8.97
CA MET A 158 -2.90 -19.37 8.51
C MET A 158 -2.05 -20.46 9.16
N THR A 159 -2.60 -21.20 10.13
CA THR A 159 -1.89 -22.12 11.03
C THR A 159 -1.08 -21.44 12.14
N GLU A 160 -0.90 -22.16 13.24
CA GLU A 160 -0.05 -21.73 14.34
C GLU A 160 1.42 -21.58 13.93
N ALA A 161 1.93 -22.50 13.12
CA ALA A 161 3.32 -22.51 12.68
C ALA A 161 3.67 -21.24 11.89
N PHE A 162 2.81 -20.84 10.94
CA PHE A 162 2.99 -19.61 10.19
C PHE A 162 3.00 -18.37 11.10
N VAL A 163 2.02 -18.28 12.01
CA VAL A 163 1.92 -17.16 12.96
C VAL A 163 3.16 -17.08 13.83
N ARG A 164 3.69 -18.21 14.34
CA ARG A 164 4.94 -18.25 15.10
C ARG A 164 6.12 -17.75 14.29
N THR A 165 6.29 -18.24 13.05
CA THR A 165 7.37 -17.79 12.15
C THR A 165 7.32 -16.28 11.94
N GLN A 166 6.14 -15.72 11.69
CA GLN A 166 5.96 -14.27 11.53
C GLN A 166 6.27 -13.47 12.81
N ARG A 167 5.95 -14.02 13.99
CA ARG A 167 6.30 -13.38 15.27
C ARG A 167 7.80 -13.45 15.54
N THR A 168 8.43 -14.58 15.28
CA THR A 168 9.88 -14.78 15.42
C THR A 168 10.64 -13.85 14.49
N LEU A 169 10.23 -13.73 13.22
CA LEU A 169 10.78 -12.77 12.27
C LEU A 169 10.76 -11.33 12.85
N ALA A 170 9.61 -10.89 13.36
CA ALA A 170 9.47 -9.55 13.93
C ALA A 170 10.34 -9.34 15.19
N LYS A 171 10.41 -10.34 16.09
CA LYS A 171 11.10 -10.19 17.38
C LYS A 171 12.60 -10.40 17.30
N GLU A 172 13.04 -11.38 16.52
CA GLU A 172 14.41 -11.89 16.54
C GLU A 172 15.21 -11.45 15.30
N GLN A 173 14.53 -11.02 14.23
CA GLN A 173 15.17 -10.64 12.96
C GLN A 173 14.67 -9.26 12.47
N PRO A 174 14.79 -8.19 13.27
CA PRO A 174 14.26 -6.87 12.93
C PRO A 174 14.88 -6.28 11.65
N GLU A 175 16.15 -6.57 11.36
CA GLU A 175 16.81 -6.11 10.12
C GLU A 175 16.18 -6.71 8.87
N LEU A 176 15.86 -8.01 8.93
CA LEU A 176 15.17 -8.71 7.86
C LEU A 176 13.73 -8.20 7.71
N TRP A 177 13.04 -7.96 8.83
CA TRP A 177 11.72 -7.35 8.82
C TRP A 177 11.72 -5.96 8.18
N HIS A 178 12.72 -5.12 8.47
CA HIS A 178 12.84 -3.79 7.86
C HIS A 178 13.05 -3.85 6.35
N LYS A 179 13.79 -4.85 5.83
CA LYS A 179 13.90 -5.06 4.37
C LYS A 179 12.56 -5.37 3.73
N ILE A 180 11.76 -6.23 4.37
CA ILE A 180 10.41 -6.57 3.88
C ILE A 180 9.53 -5.32 3.89
N TYR A 181 9.58 -4.53 4.96
CA TYR A 181 8.84 -3.27 5.07
C TYR A 181 9.25 -2.24 4.02
N ASP A 182 10.55 -2.11 3.72
CA ASP A 182 11.07 -1.24 2.65
C ASP A 182 10.47 -1.63 1.28
N ILE A 183 10.37 -2.94 1.02
CA ILE A 183 9.77 -3.47 -0.22
C ILE A 183 8.25 -3.26 -0.24
N SER A 184 7.53 -3.73 0.78
CA SER A 184 6.07 -3.83 0.72
C SER A 184 5.34 -2.55 1.08
N THR A 185 5.88 -1.75 2.01
CA THR A 185 5.23 -0.50 2.45
C THR A 185 5.82 0.71 1.76
N ILE A 186 7.14 0.91 1.80
CA ILE A 186 7.75 2.06 1.10
C ILE A 186 7.61 1.88 -0.42
N GLY A 187 7.73 0.65 -0.92
CA GLY A 187 7.49 0.35 -2.34
C GLY A 187 6.05 0.63 -2.77
N HIS A 188 5.07 0.38 -1.90
CA HIS A 188 3.67 0.73 -2.11
C HIS A 188 3.50 2.26 -2.30
N GLU A 189 4.07 3.07 -1.40
CA GLU A 189 3.96 4.53 -1.50
C GLU A 189 4.55 5.10 -2.80
N TYR A 190 5.69 4.55 -3.24
CA TYR A 190 6.25 4.91 -4.55
C TYR A 190 5.42 4.36 -5.72
N GLY A 191 4.78 3.20 -5.55
CA GLY A 191 3.94 2.58 -6.56
C GLY A 191 2.75 3.45 -6.98
N HIS A 192 2.18 4.23 -6.06
CA HIS A 192 1.12 5.20 -6.38
C HIS A 192 1.51 6.22 -7.45
N ILE A 193 2.80 6.59 -7.53
CA ILE A 193 3.30 7.62 -8.46
C ILE A 193 3.32 7.11 -9.91
N LEU A 194 3.33 5.79 -10.12
CA LEU A 194 3.56 5.19 -11.42
C LEU A 194 2.29 5.18 -12.30
N TRP A 195 2.50 5.34 -13.60
CA TRP A 195 1.49 5.26 -14.67
C TRP A 195 0.38 6.31 -14.61
N ILE A 196 0.59 7.40 -13.87
CA ILE A 196 -0.37 8.50 -13.73
C ILE A 196 0.04 9.70 -14.59
N ASP A 197 -0.90 10.27 -15.34
CA ASP A 197 -0.85 11.63 -15.89
C ASP A 197 -2.01 12.47 -15.30
N ASN A 198 -1.99 13.79 -15.53
CA ASN A 198 -2.88 14.76 -14.87
C ASN A 198 -4.39 14.45 -14.95
N ASP A 199 -4.84 13.77 -16.01
CA ASP A 199 -6.25 13.45 -16.27
C ASP A 199 -6.58 11.96 -16.02
N THR A 200 -5.64 11.16 -15.53
CA THR A 200 -5.78 9.69 -15.44
C THR A 200 -6.88 9.27 -14.50
N GLU A 201 -6.90 9.80 -13.26
CA GLU A 201 -7.95 9.50 -12.30
C GLU A 201 -9.33 9.91 -12.85
N THR A 202 -9.44 11.11 -13.43
CA THR A 202 -10.73 11.57 -13.99
C THR A 202 -11.19 10.69 -15.16
N ALA A 203 -10.28 10.32 -16.07
CA ALA A 203 -10.60 9.52 -17.25
C ALA A 203 -11.00 8.09 -16.89
N MET A 204 -10.33 7.49 -15.89
CA MET A 204 -10.54 6.09 -15.51
C MET A 204 -11.65 5.89 -14.48
N ASN A 205 -12.24 6.96 -13.94
CA ASN A 205 -13.19 6.88 -12.81
C ASN A 205 -14.65 7.09 -13.21
N ALA A 206 -15.03 6.83 -14.47
CA ALA A 206 -16.41 7.02 -14.94
C ALA A 206 -17.42 6.14 -14.16
N THR A 207 -16.99 4.95 -13.73
CA THR A 207 -17.78 4.03 -12.87
C THR A 207 -17.48 4.16 -11.37
N GLY A 208 -16.61 5.08 -10.95
CA GLY A 208 -16.24 5.28 -9.55
C GLY A 208 -15.32 4.18 -8.98
N GLN A 209 -14.58 3.45 -9.83
CA GLN A 209 -13.76 2.29 -9.41
C GLN A 209 -12.25 2.55 -9.41
N PHE A 210 -11.78 3.77 -9.70
CA PHE A 210 -10.34 4.05 -9.83
C PHE A 210 -9.55 3.70 -8.57
N LYS A 211 -10.00 4.17 -7.40
CA LYS A 211 -9.36 3.88 -6.11
C LYS A 211 -9.27 2.38 -5.85
N ASN A 212 -10.24 1.58 -6.30
CA ASN A 212 -10.32 0.15 -6.03
C ASN A 212 -9.28 -0.71 -6.77
N ILE A 213 -8.62 -0.17 -7.80
CA ILE A 213 -7.47 -0.81 -8.47
C ILE A 213 -6.14 -0.15 -8.10
N GLU A 214 -6.18 1.05 -7.53
CA GLU A 214 -5.02 1.88 -7.24
C GLU A 214 -4.15 1.30 -6.12
N GLU A 215 -4.76 0.75 -5.06
CA GLU A 215 -4.03 0.07 -3.97
C GLU A 215 -3.29 -1.19 -4.47
N PHE A 216 -3.91 -1.94 -5.39
CA PHE A 216 -3.26 -3.07 -6.04
C PHE A 216 -2.09 -2.64 -6.92
N LYS A 217 -2.25 -1.54 -7.69
CA LYS A 217 -1.15 -0.94 -8.46
C LYS A 217 0.00 -0.56 -7.54
N ALA A 218 -0.29 0.11 -6.42
CA ALA A 218 0.70 0.57 -5.47
C ALA A 218 1.51 -0.59 -4.87
N THR A 219 0.83 -1.54 -4.21
CA THR A 219 1.48 -2.71 -3.61
C THR A 219 2.26 -3.52 -4.63
N THR A 220 1.65 -3.78 -5.80
CA THR A 220 2.33 -4.57 -6.84
C THR A 220 3.49 -3.80 -7.47
N GLY A 221 3.47 -2.47 -7.53
CA GLY A 221 4.61 -1.66 -7.93
C GLY A 221 5.86 -1.92 -7.08
N GLY A 222 5.69 -2.04 -5.75
CA GLY A 222 6.74 -2.48 -4.84
C GLY A 222 7.23 -3.91 -5.14
N LEU A 223 6.31 -4.84 -5.41
CA LEU A 223 6.66 -6.21 -5.79
C LEU A 223 7.43 -6.28 -7.12
N MET A 224 7.04 -5.50 -8.13
CA MET A 224 7.74 -5.44 -9.42
C MET A 224 9.17 -4.95 -9.27
N ALA A 225 9.39 -3.96 -8.39
CA ALA A 225 10.73 -3.49 -8.04
C ALA A 225 11.56 -4.60 -7.39
N PHE A 226 10.95 -5.38 -6.49
CA PHE A 226 11.61 -6.53 -5.86
C PHE A 226 11.93 -7.63 -6.88
N PHE A 227 10.97 -8.06 -7.70
CA PHE A 227 11.17 -9.09 -8.72
C PHE A 227 12.29 -8.77 -9.71
N ARG A 228 12.54 -7.47 -9.95
CA ARG A 228 13.63 -7.00 -10.80
C ARG A 228 15.01 -7.07 -10.13
N HIS A 229 15.05 -6.90 -8.81
CA HIS A 229 16.25 -6.86 -7.96
C HIS A 229 16.13 -7.85 -6.81
N GLU A 230 15.80 -9.09 -7.17
CA GLU A 230 15.39 -10.10 -6.22
C GLU A 230 16.55 -10.57 -5.35
N GLU A 231 16.36 -10.52 -4.04
CA GLU A 231 17.24 -11.16 -3.08
C GLU A 231 16.66 -12.54 -2.74
N GLU A 232 17.38 -13.63 -3.04
CA GLU A 232 16.92 -15.00 -2.80
C GLU A 232 16.46 -15.23 -1.35
N ALA A 233 17.19 -14.65 -0.39
CA ALA A 233 16.86 -14.76 1.03
C ALA A 233 15.51 -14.10 1.42
N LEU A 234 14.96 -13.22 0.58
CA LEU A 234 13.70 -12.52 0.84
C LEU A 234 12.48 -13.17 0.21
N LYS A 235 12.65 -14.08 -0.76
CA LYS A 235 11.55 -14.64 -1.57
C LYS A 235 10.40 -15.16 -0.73
N HIS A 236 10.69 -16.08 0.19
CA HIS A 236 9.66 -16.69 1.03
C HIS A 236 9.02 -15.68 1.97
N HIS A 237 9.80 -14.73 2.48
CA HIS A 237 9.25 -13.69 3.36
C HIS A 237 8.34 -12.70 2.64
N ILE A 238 8.63 -12.37 1.38
CA ILE A 238 7.75 -11.56 0.54
C ILE A 238 6.46 -12.32 0.22
N VAL A 239 6.54 -13.63 -0.06
CA VAL A 239 5.34 -14.47 -0.23
C VAL A 239 4.49 -14.45 1.05
N ASP A 240 5.11 -14.67 2.21
CA ASP A 240 4.40 -14.69 3.49
C ASP A 240 3.73 -13.34 3.79
N ASP A 241 4.43 -12.22 3.58
CA ASP A 241 3.90 -10.87 3.79
C ASP A 241 2.71 -10.60 2.88
N LEU A 242 2.83 -10.95 1.60
CA LEU A 242 1.78 -10.77 0.59
C LEU A 242 0.55 -11.63 0.86
N VAL A 243 0.72 -12.92 1.20
CA VAL A 243 -0.38 -13.81 1.56
C VAL A 243 -1.07 -13.32 2.83
N SER A 244 -0.29 -12.99 3.87
CA SER A 244 -0.81 -12.45 5.13
C SER A 244 -1.61 -11.16 4.91
N ARG A 245 -1.12 -10.27 4.04
CA ARG A 245 -1.83 -9.04 3.64
C ARG A 245 -3.14 -9.39 2.93
N ALA A 246 -3.09 -10.14 1.83
CA ALA A 246 -4.27 -10.47 1.01
C ALA A 246 -5.38 -11.15 1.83
N VAL A 247 -5.02 -12.09 2.71
CA VAL A 247 -5.94 -12.77 3.62
C VAL A 247 -6.52 -11.81 4.66
N GLY A 248 -5.67 -10.99 5.30
CA GLY A 248 -6.09 -10.05 6.34
C GLY A 248 -7.05 -8.97 5.86
N LEU A 249 -6.89 -8.53 4.60
CA LEU A 249 -7.73 -7.52 3.96
C LEU A 249 -9.20 -7.96 3.82
N MET A 250 -9.49 -9.26 3.89
CA MET A 250 -10.86 -9.78 3.81
C MET A 250 -11.73 -9.36 5.00
N ALA A 251 -11.13 -9.00 6.13
CA ALA A 251 -11.84 -8.42 7.27
C ALA A 251 -12.51 -7.07 6.95
N TRP A 252 -12.07 -6.39 5.89
CA TRP A 252 -12.51 -5.02 5.54
C TRP A 252 -13.68 -4.98 4.55
N ARG A 253 -14.27 -6.14 4.21
CA ARG A 253 -15.39 -6.29 3.25
C ARG A 253 -16.51 -5.26 3.41
N GLU A 254 -16.87 -4.92 4.65
CA GLU A 254 -17.99 -4.02 4.98
C GLU A 254 -17.54 -2.66 5.56
N VAL A 255 -16.24 -2.32 5.46
CA VAL A 255 -15.70 -1.06 5.96
C VAL A 255 -15.45 -0.12 4.77
N GLY A 256 -16.35 0.85 4.58
CA GLY A 256 -16.40 1.68 3.37
C GLY A 256 -15.13 2.51 3.13
N GLU A 257 -14.50 3.00 4.20
CA GLU A 257 -13.30 3.84 4.16
C GLU A 257 -12.07 3.11 3.61
N VAL A 258 -12.05 1.78 3.74
CA VAL A 258 -10.93 0.91 3.30
C VAL A 258 -11.37 -0.09 2.22
N LEU A 259 -12.49 0.17 1.55
CA LEU A 259 -12.95 -0.61 0.40
C LEU A 259 -11.87 -0.79 -0.69
N PRO A 260 -11.03 0.22 -1.02
CA PRO A 260 -9.93 0.05 -1.96
C PRO A 260 -8.97 -1.09 -1.61
N TYR A 261 -8.61 -1.20 -0.34
CA TYR A 261 -7.76 -2.26 0.18
C TYR A 261 -8.48 -3.63 0.19
N TYR A 262 -9.79 -3.67 0.45
CA TYR A 262 -10.54 -4.93 0.29
C TYR A 262 -10.47 -5.42 -1.17
N CYS A 263 -10.69 -4.53 -2.15
CA CYS A 263 -10.59 -4.85 -3.57
C CYS A 263 -9.16 -5.26 -3.98
N GLU A 264 -8.12 -4.61 -3.45
CA GLU A 264 -6.73 -5.06 -3.59
C GLU A 264 -6.57 -6.51 -3.13
N GLY A 265 -7.08 -6.84 -1.94
CA GLY A 265 -7.04 -8.18 -1.39
C GLY A 265 -7.70 -9.21 -2.32
N LEU A 266 -8.84 -8.88 -2.94
CA LEU A 266 -9.51 -9.77 -3.90
C LEU A 266 -8.64 -10.04 -5.14
N ILE A 267 -8.02 -9.00 -5.70
CA ILE A 267 -7.13 -9.15 -6.87
C ILE A 267 -5.91 -10.00 -6.50
N HIS A 268 -5.30 -9.75 -5.33
CA HIS A 268 -4.20 -10.57 -4.85
C HIS A 268 -4.60 -12.04 -4.66
N LEU A 269 -5.75 -12.32 -4.04
CA LEU A 269 -6.21 -13.70 -3.83
C LEU A 269 -6.45 -14.42 -5.16
N GLU A 270 -7.05 -13.77 -6.16
CA GLU A 270 -7.21 -14.37 -7.50
C GLU A 270 -5.85 -14.77 -8.12
N ILE A 271 -4.82 -13.93 -7.99
CA ILE A 271 -3.46 -14.24 -8.52
C ILE A 271 -2.77 -15.33 -7.68
N LEU A 272 -2.89 -15.27 -6.35
CA LEU A 272 -2.26 -16.23 -5.43
C LEU A 272 -2.86 -17.64 -5.59
N PHE A 273 -4.20 -17.76 -5.63
CA PHE A 273 -4.85 -19.05 -5.91
C PHE A 273 -4.58 -19.50 -7.35
N GLY A 274 -4.69 -18.60 -8.33
CA GLY A 274 -4.52 -18.93 -9.75
C GLY A 274 -3.11 -19.40 -10.12
N SER A 275 -2.08 -18.96 -9.40
CA SER A 275 -0.70 -19.43 -9.57
C SER A 275 -0.39 -20.73 -8.81
N GLY A 276 -1.28 -21.16 -7.91
CA GLY A 276 -1.11 -22.33 -7.06
C GLY A 276 -0.11 -22.15 -5.92
N ILE A 277 0.41 -20.93 -5.68
CA ILE A 277 1.29 -20.63 -4.53
C ILE A 277 0.55 -20.80 -3.21
N ILE A 278 -0.78 -20.63 -3.20
CA ILE A 278 -1.63 -20.96 -2.07
C ILE A 278 -2.73 -21.93 -2.47
N ALA A 279 -3.13 -22.75 -1.51
CA ALA A 279 -4.35 -23.56 -1.55
C ALA A 279 -5.07 -23.44 -0.21
N TYR A 280 -6.38 -23.73 -0.21
CA TYR A 280 -7.21 -23.63 0.98
C TYR A 280 -8.04 -24.89 1.21
N ASP A 281 -7.77 -25.58 2.32
CA ASP A 281 -8.65 -26.61 2.90
C ASP A 281 -8.72 -26.38 4.41
N ARG A 282 -9.67 -25.55 4.83
CA ARG A 282 -9.83 -25.00 6.20
C ARG A 282 -8.69 -24.07 6.64
N GLN A 283 -7.46 -24.34 6.20
CA GLN A 283 -6.25 -23.57 6.42
C GLN A 283 -5.57 -23.27 5.08
N ILE A 284 -4.90 -22.11 5.01
CA ILE A 284 -4.03 -21.73 3.90
C ILE A 284 -2.73 -22.55 4.00
N THR A 285 -2.38 -23.19 2.89
CA THR A 285 -1.06 -23.80 2.68
C THR A 285 -0.31 -23.01 1.62
N ILE A 286 0.97 -22.73 1.85
CA ILE A 286 1.84 -22.04 0.90
C ILE A 286 2.82 -23.04 0.28
N ASP A 287 2.78 -23.20 -1.04
CA ASP A 287 3.74 -24.02 -1.81
C ASP A 287 4.81 -23.14 -2.45
N TYR A 288 5.87 -22.84 -1.70
CA TYR A 288 6.97 -21.98 -2.19
C TYR A 288 7.63 -22.47 -3.49
N SER A 289 7.45 -23.74 -3.90
CA SER A 289 7.92 -24.21 -5.21
C SER A 289 7.21 -23.53 -6.39
N LYS A 290 6.06 -22.91 -6.15
CA LYS A 290 5.27 -22.13 -7.13
C LYS A 290 5.65 -20.66 -7.17
N TYR A 291 6.74 -20.25 -6.51
CA TYR A 291 7.19 -18.86 -6.49
C TYR A 291 7.29 -18.25 -7.88
N ASP A 292 7.96 -18.92 -8.83
CA ASP A 292 8.15 -18.39 -10.18
C ASP A 292 6.82 -18.27 -10.94
N ALA A 293 5.90 -19.23 -10.77
CA ALA A 293 4.57 -19.15 -11.37
C ALA A 293 3.75 -17.97 -10.81
N MET A 294 3.85 -17.71 -9.50
CA MET A 294 3.23 -16.54 -8.87
C MET A 294 3.85 -15.24 -9.38
N LYS A 295 5.18 -15.16 -9.41
CA LYS A 295 5.92 -14.02 -9.93
C LYS A 295 5.50 -13.70 -11.37
N ASP A 296 5.46 -14.69 -12.25
CA ASP A 296 5.03 -14.51 -13.65
C ASP A 296 3.58 -14.02 -13.74
N ALA A 297 2.68 -14.57 -12.91
CA ALA A 297 1.28 -14.13 -12.85
C ALA A 297 1.15 -12.66 -12.38
N TYR A 298 1.92 -12.25 -11.39
CA TYR A 298 1.96 -10.85 -10.93
C TYR A 298 2.54 -9.91 -11.99
N ILE A 299 3.62 -10.31 -12.67
CA ILE A 299 4.21 -9.53 -13.77
C ILE A 299 3.17 -9.33 -14.88
N ALA A 300 2.47 -10.40 -15.28
CA ALA A 300 1.45 -10.33 -16.31
C ALA A 300 0.26 -9.43 -15.89
N ALA A 301 -0.23 -9.58 -14.65
CA ALA A 301 -1.31 -8.75 -14.12
C ALA A 301 -0.91 -7.27 -14.07
N TYR A 302 0.30 -6.96 -13.60
CA TYR A 302 0.79 -5.59 -13.53
C TYR A 302 1.05 -4.96 -14.90
N GLU A 303 1.60 -5.72 -15.86
CA GLU A 303 1.76 -5.24 -17.23
C GLU A 303 0.40 -4.93 -17.88
N ALA A 304 -0.61 -5.79 -17.65
CA ALA A 304 -1.97 -5.54 -18.11
C ALA A 304 -2.58 -4.29 -17.46
N LEU A 305 -2.34 -4.09 -16.16
CA LEU A 305 -2.78 -2.90 -15.43
C LEU A 305 -2.11 -1.63 -15.96
N ALA A 306 -0.79 -1.64 -16.09
CA ALA A 306 -0.04 -0.49 -16.58
C ALA A 306 -0.49 -0.07 -17.99
N ARG A 307 -0.77 -1.03 -18.89
CA ARG A 307 -1.39 -0.75 -20.19
C ARG A 307 -2.79 -0.15 -20.04
N HIS A 308 -3.61 -0.67 -19.13
CA HIS A 308 -4.94 -0.14 -18.81
C HIS A 308 -4.90 1.34 -18.39
N TYR A 309 -3.90 1.71 -17.58
CA TYR A 309 -3.66 3.11 -17.18
C TYR A 309 -3.21 3.98 -18.37
N LEU A 310 -2.32 3.47 -19.22
CA LEU A 310 -1.86 4.20 -20.42
C LEU A 310 -2.98 4.41 -21.43
N ASP A 311 -3.87 3.44 -21.59
CA ASP A 311 -5.07 3.51 -22.43
C ASP A 311 -6.18 4.37 -21.79
N LYS A 312 -6.02 4.71 -20.50
CA LYS A 312 -7.00 5.45 -19.67
C LYS A 312 -8.40 4.83 -19.72
N ALA A 313 -8.45 3.50 -19.79
CA ALA A 313 -9.71 2.76 -19.79
C ALA A 313 -10.36 2.78 -18.40
N ASP A 314 -11.68 2.68 -18.35
CA ASP A 314 -12.41 2.73 -17.08
C ASP A 314 -11.93 1.65 -16.12
N ALA A 315 -11.71 2.00 -14.85
CA ALA A 315 -11.11 1.11 -13.87
C ALA A 315 -11.93 -0.16 -13.61
N ASN A 316 -13.26 -0.10 -13.81
CA ASN A 316 -14.12 -1.27 -13.65
C ASN A 316 -13.81 -2.35 -14.69
N ASP A 317 -13.33 -2.01 -15.88
CA ASP A 317 -12.95 -2.97 -16.92
C ASP A 317 -11.74 -3.83 -16.51
N TYR A 318 -10.88 -3.32 -15.63
CA TYR A 318 -9.81 -4.09 -15.01
C TYR A 318 -10.34 -4.85 -13.78
N LEU A 319 -11.03 -4.17 -12.87
CA LEU A 319 -11.53 -4.76 -11.62
C LEU A 319 -12.47 -5.96 -11.85
N SER A 320 -13.35 -5.86 -12.86
CA SER A 320 -14.34 -6.89 -13.19
C SER A 320 -13.75 -8.23 -13.65
N ARG A 321 -12.44 -8.27 -13.96
CA ARG A 321 -11.71 -9.52 -14.24
C ARG A 321 -11.45 -10.35 -12.99
N TYR A 322 -11.52 -9.72 -11.81
CA TYR A 322 -11.18 -10.33 -10.53
C TYR A 322 -12.34 -10.30 -9.54
N ALA A 323 -13.17 -9.24 -9.56
CA ALA A 323 -14.25 -9.08 -8.61
C ALA A 323 -15.50 -8.48 -9.25
N LYS A 324 -16.67 -8.93 -8.81
CA LYS A 324 -17.97 -8.43 -9.23
C LYS A 324 -18.76 -7.90 -8.04
N LYS A 325 -19.45 -6.77 -8.23
CA LYS A 325 -20.32 -6.21 -7.20
C LYS A 325 -21.68 -6.91 -7.20
N GLU A 326 -22.02 -7.55 -6.09
CA GLU A 326 -23.29 -8.24 -5.82
C GLU A 326 -23.88 -7.71 -4.51
N ASN A 327 -25.12 -7.21 -4.54
CA ASN A 327 -25.81 -6.66 -3.36
C ASN A 327 -24.98 -5.62 -2.58
N GLY A 328 -24.22 -4.78 -3.29
CA GLY A 328 -23.39 -3.73 -2.70
C GLY A 328 -21.97 -4.15 -2.32
N ILE A 329 -21.64 -5.44 -2.41
CA ILE A 329 -20.36 -6.02 -1.96
C ILE A 329 -19.59 -6.56 -3.17
N PHE A 330 -18.27 -6.34 -3.24
CA PHE A 330 -17.43 -7.00 -4.23
C PHE A 330 -17.13 -8.44 -3.81
N LEU A 331 -17.29 -9.39 -4.72
CA LEU A 331 -16.97 -10.80 -4.50
C LEU A 331 -16.08 -11.31 -5.63
N PRO A 332 -15.17 -12.27 -5.37
CA PRO A 332 -14.34 -12.88 -6.40
C PRO A 332 -15.16 -13.49 -7.53
N VAL A 333 -14.61 -13.48 -8.74
CA VAL A 333 -15.24 -14.11 -9.91
C VAL A 333 -15.00 -15.62 -9.95
N THR A 334 -13.89 -16.09 -9.38
CA THR A 334 -13.55 -17.50 -9.31
C THR A 334 -14.21 -18.18 -8.12
N ALA A 335 -14.85 -19.33 -8.34
CA ALA A 335 -15.63 -20.04 -7.31
C ALA A 335 -14.79 -20.46 -6.10
N GLU A 336 -13.55 -20.90 -6.31
CA GLU A 336 -12.62 -21.28 -5.24
C GLU A 336 -12.27 -20.09 -4.34
N VAL A 337 -11.88 -18.97 -4.97
CA VAL A 337 -11.52 -17.74 -4.25
C VAL A 337 -12.75 -17.19 -3.52
N ARG A 338 -13.92 -17.21 -4.16
CA ARG A 338 -15.19 -16.80 -3.53
C ARG A 338 -15.51 -17.64 -2.29
N ALA A 339 -15.36 -18.97 -2.38
CA ALA A 339 -15.60 -19.85 -1.24
C ALA A 339 -14.66 -19.53 -0.06
N PHE A 340 -13.39 -19.26 -0.33
CA PHE A 340 -12.45 -18.80 0.69
C PHE A 340 -12.87 -17.46 1.31
N VAL A 341 -13.16 -16.44 0.50
CA VAL A 341 -13.52 -15.10 0.98
C VAL A 341 -14.81 -15.11 1.80
N GLU A 342 -15.83 -15.83 1.35
CA GLU A 342 -17.09 -15.97 2.09
C GLU A 342 -16.87 -16.71 3.41
N HIS A 343 -16.09 -17.80 3.41
CA HIS A 343 -15.75 -18.52 4.62
C HIS A 343 -14.96 -17.65 5.61
N TYR A 344 -13.89 -17.01 5.16
CA TYR A 344 -13.06 -16.13 5.99
C TYR A 344 -13.92 -15.05 6.65
N TYR A 345 -14.80 -14.40 5.89
CA TYR A 345 -15.61 -13.32 6.41
C TYR A 345 -16.63 -13.79 7.45
N ALA A 346 -17.26 -14.96 7.23
CA ALA A 346 -18.13 -15.57 8.24
C ALA A 346 -17.35 -15.87 9.54
N ARG A 347 -16.14 -16.43 9.43
CA ARG A 347 -15.27 -16.66 10.59
C ARG A 347 -14.83 -15.37 11.25
N TYR A 348 -14.54 -14.32 10.49
CA TYR A 348 -14.22 -13.01 11.02
C TYR A 348 -15.36 -12.43 11.88
N GLN A 349 -16.61 -12.59 11.45
CA GLN A 349 -17.77 -12.16 12.24
C GLN A 349 -17.89 -12.93 13.56
N GLU A 350 -17.53 -14.22 13.58
CA GLU A 350 -17.63 -15.06 14.78
C GLU A 350 -16.47 -14.87 15.77
N ILE A 351 -15.23 -14.80 15.25
CA ILE A 351 -14.02 -14.89 16.07
C ILE A 351 -12.97 -13.81 15.77
N GLY A 352 -13.28 -12.83 14.92
CA GLY A 352 -12.36 -11.77 14.49
C GLY A 352 -11.85 -10.86 15.60
N GLN A 353 -12.54 -10.84 16.76
CA GLN A 353 -12.11 -10.11 17.96
C GLN A 353 -11.56 -11.01 19.07
N GLN A 354 -11.49 -12.34 18.85
CA GLN A 354 -10.96 -13.29 19.83
C GLN A 354 -9.45 -13.41 19.70
N THR A 355 -8.76 -13.49 20.84
CA THR A 355 -7.31 -13.66 20.92
C THR A 355 -6.96 -15.02 21.51
N VAL A 356 -5.73 -15.48 21.26
CA VAL A 356 -5.18 -16.73 21.80
C VAL A 356 -3.76 -16.53 22.30
N THR A 357 -3.36 -17.34 23.27
CA THR A 357 -1.96 -17.50 23.66
C THR A 357 -1.44 -18.78 23.01
N LEU A 358 -0.37 -18.66 22.25
CA LEU A 358 0.29 -19.84 21.68
C LEU A 358 1.10 -20.53 22.78
N SER A 359 0.89 -21.84 22.95
CA SER A 359 1.43 -22.65 24.05
C SER A 359 2.92 -22.93 23.96
#